data_AF-A0A961VB41-F1
#
_entry.id   AF-A0A961VB41-F1
#
_cell.length_a   1.000
_cell.length_b   1.000
_cell.length_c   1.000
_cell.angle_alpha   90.00
_cell.angle_beta   90.00
_cell.angle_gamma   90.00
#
_symmetry.space_group_name_H-M   'P 1'
#
loop_
_entity.id
_entity.type
_entity.pdbx_description
1 polymer ?
#
loop_
_entity_poly.entity_id
_entity_poly.type
_entity_poly.pdbx_seq_one_letter_code
_entity_poly.pdbx_strand_id
1 'polypeptide(L)'
;MGRNVIIAQGGGPTAVINQSLVGAVLEARGYADVGRVYGAHHGIRGVVDEDFIDLTQETRGTLERVAASPSSALGSTRDKPDAAYCKEIFKAVAAHDAGYFFYIGGNDSS
;
A
#
# COMPACT_ATOMS: atom_id res chain seq x y z
N MET A 1 -0.67 11.19 -18.19
CA MET A 1 0.11 10.66 -17.06
C MET A 1 -0.76 9.59 -16.45
N GLY A 2 -0.20 8.40 -16.20
CA GLY A 2 -0.95 7.28 -15.63
C GLY A 2 -1.45 7.57 -14.21
N ARG A 3 -2.50 6.88 -13.77
CA ARG A 3 -3.03 7.01 -12.40
C ARG A 3 -2.08 6.33 -11.42
N ASN A 4 -1.94 6.88 -10.22
CA ASN A 4 -1.07 6.31 -9.20
C ASN A 4 -1.72 5.12 -8.49
N VAL A 5 -0.88 4.29 -7.88
CA VAL A 5 -1.26 3.14 -7.07
C VAL A 5 -0.84 3.39 -5.63
N ILE A 6 -1.75 3.16 -4.68
CA ILE A 6 -1.43 3.15 -3.26
C ILE A 6 -1.64 1.74 -2.73
N ILE A 7 -0.65 1.20 -2.01
CA ILE A 7 -0.68 -0.11 -1.36
C ILE A 7 -0.50 0.10 0.13
N ALA A 8 -1.33 -0.52 0.95
CA ALA A 8 -1.24 -0.46 2.41
C ALA A 8 -1.40 -1.85 3.03
N GLN A 9 -0.70 -2.11 4.13
CA GLN A 9 -0.82 -3.35 4.90
C GLN A 9 -1.63 -3.11 6.18
N GLY A 10 -2.60 -3.97 6.45
CA GLY A 10 -3.57 -3.82 7.53
C GLY A 10 -3.66 -5.05 8.42
N GLY A 11 -3.93 -4.84 9.71
CA GLY A 11 -4.16 -5.92 10.67
C GLY A 11 -2.88 -6.62 11.14
N GLY A 12 -3.02 -7.88 11.53
CA GLY A 12 -1.93 -8.66 12.09
C GLY A 12 -0.90 -9.08 11.03
N PRO A 13 0.42 -8.89 11.28
CA PRO A 13 1.47 -9.36 10.38
C PRO A 13 1.41 -10.88 10.17
N THR A 14 1.80 -11.35 8.98
CA THR A 14 1.92 -12.78 8.67
C THR A 14 3.32 -13.10 8.15
N ALA A 15 3.64 -14.39 8.01
CA ALA A 15 4.92 -14.82 7.44
C ALA A 15 5.08 -14.48 5.94
N VAL A 16 3.98 -14.16 5.23
CA VAL A 16 3.97 -14.03 3.76
C VAL A 16 3.30 -12.75 3.25
N ILE A 17 2.84 -11.86 4.12
CA ILE A 17 2.11 -10.63 3.72
C ILE A 17 2.95 -9.72 2.80
N ASN A 18 4.28 -9.75 2.92
CA ASN A 18 5.18 -9.00 2.05
C ASN A 18 5.25 -9.57 0.62
N GLN A 19 4.91 -10.85 0.41
CA GLN A 19 4.82 -11.42 -0.93
C GLN A 19 3.65 -10.80 -1.70
N SER A 20 2.51 -10.56 -1.03
CA SER A 20 1.37 -9.85 -1.63
C SER A 20 1.72 -8.40 -1.97
N LEU A 21 2.44 -7.71 -1.08
CA LEU A 21 2.92 -6.35 -1.32
C LEU A 21 3.82 -6.30 -2.55
N VAL A 22 4.84 -7.15 -2.60
CA VAL A 22 5.82 -7.17 -3.68
C VAL A 22 5.20 -7.61 -5.00
N GLY A 23 4.28 -8.57 -4.98
CA GLY A 23 3.52 -8.99 -6.14
C GLY A 23 2.72 -7.82 -6.74
N ALA A 24 1.99 -7.07 -5.91
CA ALA A 24 1.24 -5.90 -6.35
C ALA A 24 2.16 -4.79 -6.91
N VAL A 25 3.31 -4.53 -6.28
CA VAL A 25 4.28 -3.53 -6.75
C VAL A 25 4.83 -3.91 -8.13
N LEU A 26 5.32 -5.14 -8.29
CA LEU A 26 5.93 -5.59 -9.54
C LEU A 26 4.93 -5.61 -10.69
N GLU A 27 3.71 -6.10 -10.44
CA GLU A 27 2.65 -6.15 -11.43
C GLU A 27 2.20 -4.75 -11.84
N ALA A 28 1.93 -3.86 -10.87
CA ALA A 28 1.51 -2.49 -11.14
C ALA A 28 2.50 -1.73 -12.03
N ARG A 29 3.82 -1.90 -11.79
CA ARG A 29 4.88 -1.27 -12.58
C ARG A 29 4.94 -1.75 -14.03
N GLY A 30 4.30 -2.87 -14.36
CA GLY A 30 4.25 -3.43 -15.71
C GLY A 30 3.26 -2.72 -16.64
N TYR A 31 2.35 -1.90 -16.11
CA TYR A 31 1.32 -1.22 -16.91
C TYR A 31 1.75 0.20 -17.30
N ALA A 32 1.65 0.52 -18.59
CA ALA A 32 2.02 1.85 -19.11
C ALA A 32 1.14 3.00 -18.56
N ASP A 33 -0.09 2.68 -18.13
CA ASP A 33 -1.05 3.64 -17.58
C ASP A 33 -0.95 3.79 -16.05
N VAL A 34 0.03 3.16 -15.41
CA VAL A 34 0.36 3.36 -13.99
C VAL A 34 1.45 4.42 -13.88
N GLY A 35 1.22 5.44 -13.05
CA GLY A 35 2.17 6.52 -12.78
C GLY A 35 3.22 6.10 -11.75
N ARG A 36 2.91 6.32 -10.48
CA ARG A 36 3.74 5.96 -9.32
C ARG A 36 3.09 4.84 -8.51
N VAL A 37 3.92 4.06 -7.85
CA VAL A 37 3.49 3.02 -6.90
C VAL A 37 3.95 3.40 -5.50
N TYR A 38 3.01 3.73 -4.63
CA TYR A 38 3.26 4.14 -3.25
C TYR A 38 2.92 3.01 -2.27
N GLY A 39 3.77 2.82 -1.26
CA GLY A 39 3.47 2.05 -0.07
C GLY A 39 3.14 2.96 1.11
N ALA A 40 1.96 2.84 1.72
CA ALA A 40 1.59 3.63 2.89
C ALA A 40 2.24 3.05 4.15
N HIS A 41 3.03 3.88 4.83
CA HIS A 41 3.73 3.49 6.04
C HIS A 41 2.76 3.48 7.24
N HIS A 42 2.67 2.37 7.97
CA HIS A 42 1.69 2.13 9.03
C HIS A 42 0.22 2.04 8.55
N GLY A 43 -0.01 1.35 7.44
CA GLY A 43 -1.36 0.97 7.01
C GLY A 43 -2.25 2.17 6.67
N ILE A 44 -3.52 2.13 7.08
CA ILE A 44 -4.50 3.18 6.71
C ILE A 44 -4.18 4.54 7.33
N ARG A 45 -3.44 4.56 8.44
CA ARG A 45 -2.96 5.79 9.08
C ARG A 45 -1.97 6.53 8.19
N GLY A 46 -1.02 5.81 7.60
CA GLY A 46 -0.10 6.39 6.63
C GLY A 46 -0.79 6.99 5.42
N VAL A 47 -1.95 6.45 5.02
CA VAL A 47 -2.74 7.04 3.94
C VAL A 47 -3.28 8.41 4.34
N VAL A 48 -3.84 8.54 5.53
CA VAL A 48 -4.42 9.82 6.01
C VAL A 48 -3.35 10.83 6.37
N ASP A 49 -2.23 10.38 6.92
CA ASP A 49 -1.08 11.23 7.25
C ASP A 49 -0.21 11.55 6.03
N GLU A 50 -0.56 10.99 4.86
CA GLU A 50 0.19 11.09 3.60
C GLU A 50 1.67 10.64 3.73
N ASP A 51 1.94 9.68 4.62
CA ASP A 51 3.24 9.05 4.87
C ASP A 51 3.46 7.88 3.89
N PHE A 52 4.02 8.21 2.72
CA PHE A 52 4.23 7.26 1.62
C PHE A 52 5.70 7.00 1.33
N ILE A 53 6.00 5.72 1.07
CA ILE A 53 7.26 5.26 0.49
C ILE A 53 7.05 5.10 -1.02
N ASP A 54 7.86 5.77 -1.83
CA ASP A 54 7.83 5.61 -3.29
C ASP A 54 8.54 4.31 -3.70
N LEU A 55 7.77 3.32 -4.16
CA LEU A 55 8.24 2.00 -4.57
C LEU A 55 8.45 1.90 -6.08
N THR A 56 8.22 2.99 -6.83
CA THR A 56 8.22 3.00 -8.30
C THR A 56 9.56 2.53 -8.87
N GLN A 57 10.66 2.93 -8.25
CA GLN A 57 12.02 2.67 -8.75
C GLN A 57 12.80 1.68 -7.89
N GLU A 58 12.17 1.05 -6.89
CA GLU A 58 12.84 0.05 -6.07
C GLU A 58 13.36 -1.11 -6.91
N THR A 59 14.56 -1.61 -6.57
CA THR A 59 15.18 -2.67 -7.35
C THR A 59 14.46 -3.99 -7.11
N ARG A 60 14.39 -4.83 -8.16
CA ARG A 60 13.81 -6.17 -8.03
C ARG A 60 14.46 -6.97 -6.89
N GLY A 61 15.79 -6.89 -6.75
CA GLY A 61 16.50 -7.57 -5.67
C GLY A 61 16.15 -7.06 -4.27
N THR A 62 15.90 -5.76 -4.09
CA THR A 62 15.38 -5.23 -2.82
C THR A 62 13.97 -5.75 -2.54
N LEU A 63 13.09 -5.70 -3.53
CA LEU A 63 11.73 -6.20 -3.40
C LEU A 63 11.69 -7.70 -3.09
N GLU A 64 12.54 -8.52 -3.71
CA GLU A 64 12.65 -9.95 -3.41
C GLU A 64 13.12 -10.21 -1.97
N ARG A 65 14.07 -9.40 -1.44
CA ARG A 65 14.46 -9.47 -0.02
C ARG A 65 13.31 -9.12 0.91
N VAL A 66 12.52 -8.10 0.56
CA VAL A 66 11.32 -7.72 1.31
C VAL A 66 10.28 -8.84 1.29
N ALA A 67 10.02 -9.44 0.12
CA ALA A 67 9.10 -10.57 -0.03
C ALA A 67 9.49 -11.79 0.81
N ALA A 68 10.80 -12.02 0.99
CA ALA A 68 11.34 -13.10 1.81
C ALA A 68 11.35 -12.78 3.33
N SER A 69 11.03 -11.56 3.74
CA SER A 69 10.98 -11.17 5.15
C SER A 69 9.58 -11.38 5.75
N PRO A 70 9.47 -11.93 6.97
CA PRO A 70 8.19 -12.03 7.65
C PRO A 70 7.75 -10.65 8.16
N SER A 71 6.54 -10.58 8.73
CA SER A 71 5.92 -9.34 9.22
C SER A 71 5.46 -8.40 8.10
N SER A 72 4.90 -7.25 8.46
CA SER A 72 4.47 -6.21 7.51
C SER A 72 5.62 -5.22 7.27
N ALA A 73 6.22 -5.23 6.08
CA ALA A 73 7.35 -4.37 5.74
C ALA A 73 7.00 -2.87 5.72
N LEU A 74 5.76 -2.52 5.39
CA LEU A 74 5.26 -1.15 5.48
C LEU A 74 4.78 -0.80 6.89
N GLY A 75 4.79 -1.74 7.83
CA GLY A 75 4.04 -1.63 9.08
C GLY A 75 2.53 -1.74 8.84
N SER A 76 1.78 -1.97 9.92
CA SER A 76 0.32 -2.04 9.87
C SER A 76 -0.30 -1.47 11.14
N THR A 77 -1.56 -1.05 11.04
CA THR A 77 -2.37 -0.65 12.21
C THR A 77 -3.61 -1.54 12.33
N ARG A 78 -4.34 -1.35 13.44
CA ARG A 78 -5.64 -1.98 13.72
C ARG A 78 -6.76 -0.95 13.73
N ASP A 79 -6.55 0.17 13.04
CA ASP A 79 -7.55 1.23 12.96
C ASP A 79 -8.79 0.69 12.23
N LYS A 80 -9.97 0.96 12.79
CA LYS A 80 -11.26 0.62 12.18
C LYS A 80 -11.90 1.90 11.66
N PRO A 81 -11.94 2.11 10.33
CA PRO A 81 -12.51 3.33 9.78
C PRO A 81 -13.99 3.48 10.05
N ASP A 82 -14.35 4.65 10.59
CA ASP A 82 -15.72 5.15 10.56
C ASP A 82 -15.96 6.00 9.31
N ALA A 83 -17.18 6.51 9.16
CA ALA A 83 -17.55 7.31 7.99
C ALA A 83 -16.76 8.62 7.86
N ALA A 84 -16.27 9.20 8.96
CA ALA A 84 -15.45 10.41 8.91
C ALA A 84 -14.03 10.06 8.46
N TYR A 85 -13.45 8.99 9.00
CA TYR A 85 -12.11 8.55 8.65
C TYR A 85 -12.04 8.07 7.20
N CYS A 86 -13.08 7.38 6.70
CA CYS A 86 -13.20 7.05 5.28
C CYS A 86 -13.14 8.27 4.36
N LYS A 87 -13.75 9.40 4.76
CA LYS A 87 -13.67 10.64 3.95
C LYS A 87 -12.25 11.18 3.86
N GLU A 88 -11.50 11.15 4.97
CA GLU A 88 -10.10 11.57 4.97
C GLU A 88 -9.24 10.62 4.10
N ILE A 89 -9.49 9.31 4.17
CA ILE A 89 -8.83 8.32 3.30
C ILE A 89 -9.09 8.63 1.83
N PHE A 90 -10.35 8.83 1.42
CA PHE A 90 -10.68 9.15 0.03
C PHE A 90 -10.08 10.48 -0.43
N LYS A 91 -10.02 11.47 0.46
CA LYS A 91 -9.39 12.76 0.19
C LYS A 91 -7.90 12.61 -0.07
N ALA A 92 -7.18 11.86 0.76
CA ALA A 92 -5.76 11.59 0.58
C ALA A 92 -5.49 10.80 -0.71
N VAL A 93 -6.26 9.73 -0.97
CA VAL A 93 -6.16 8.95 -2.22
C VAL A 93 -6.36 9.85 -3.45
N ALA A 94 -7.36 10.74 -3.42
CA ALA A 94 -7.61 11.68 -4.51
C ALA A 94 -6.50 12.74 -4.67
N ALA A 95 -5.92 13.23 -3.57
CA ALA A 95 -4.82 14.20 -3.57
C ALA A 95 -3.56 13.66 -4.25
N HIS A 96 -3.35 12.34 -4.20
CA HIS A 96 -2.22 11.64 -4.84
C HIS A 96 -2.54 11.13 -6.25
N ASP A 97 -3.64 11.58 -6.88
CA ASP A 97 -4.07 11.12 -8.21
C ASP A 97 -4.13 9.58 -8.32
N ALA A 98 -4.44 8.91 -7.20
CA ALA A 98 -4.47 7.47 -7.15
C ALA A 98 -5.77 6.93 -7.74
N GLY A 99 -5.64 6.12 -8.79
CA GLY A 99 -6.75 5.41 -9.42
C GLY A 99 -6.95 4.01 -8.86
N TYR A 100 -5.97 3.51 -8.10
CA TYR A 100 -5.94 2.16 -7.56
C TYR A 100 -5.50 2.19 -6.10
N PHE A 101 -6.24 1.47 -5.27
CA PHE A 101 -5.93 1.31 -3.85
C PHE A 101 -5.97 -0.19 -3.49
N PHE A 102 -4.84 -0.73 -3.05
CA PHE A 102 -4.72 -2.12 -2.62
C PHE A 102 -4.51 -2.16 -1.11
N TYR A 103 -5.48 -2.71 -0.39
CA TYR A 103 -5.38 -2.91 1.05
C TYR A 103 -5.16 -4.39 1.37
N ILE A 104 -3.97 -4.73 1.86
CA ILE A 104 -3.54 -6.10 2.13
C ILE A 104 -3.80 -6.38 3.61
N GLY A 105 -4.87 -7.11 3.93
CA GLY A 105 -5.23 -7.45 5.31
C GLY A 105 -6.32 -8.52 5.41
N GLY A 106 -6.77 -8.79 6.64
CA GLY A 106 -7.83 -9.77 6.93
C GLY A 106 -9.24 -9.15 6.93
N ASN A 107 -10.23 -9.83 7.50
CA ASN A 107 -11.65 -9.45 7.44
C ASN A 107 -12.01 -8.05 8.00
N ASP A 108 -11.18 -7.43 8.82
CA ASP A 108 -11.38 -6.02 9.23
C ASP A 108 -10.98 -5.01 8.12
N SER A 109 -10.62 -5.52 6.93
CA SER A 109 -10.22 -4.76 5.73
C SER A 109 -11.35 -4.63 4.70
N SER A 110 -12.51 -5.24 4.97
CA SER A 110 -13.70 -5.26 4.11
C SER A 110 -14.81 -4.35 4.61
#